data_AF-T0ZM15-F1
#
_entry.id   AF-T0ZM15-F1
#
_cell.length_a   1.000
_cell.length_b   1.000
_cell.length_c   1.000
_cell.angle_alpha   90.00
_cell.angle_beta   90.00
_cell.angle_gamma   90.00
#
_symmetry.space_group_name_H-M   'P 1'
#
loop_
_entity.id
_entity.type
_entity.pdbx_description
1 polymer ?
#
loop_
_entity_poly.entity_id
_entity_poly.type
_entity_poly.pdbx_seq_one_letter_code
_entity_poly.pdbx_strand_id
1 'polypeptide(L)'
;RLEEFTEFDELDWTTKAAEVARLEDEFKQFESSSDKLKQLNDQYREANQRLENLRKDLDTARDKRSKTEQKRMDTDLYRQAVSAQITEKPLDAALSARLENTRTEALGQHLLTVESCDNHEQQVRGWLQGRIDGTTKKLSDLRDKIIQEMMAFKEWFKLETADFDANIDAAFEYQNLLDRLNRDDLPRFETRFKELLNTNTINEIANFNARQNRDRELI
;
A
#
# COMPACT_ATOMS: atom_id res chain seq x y z
N ARG A 1 98.19 7.77 76.43
CA ARG A 1 97.36 6.64 75.95
C ARG A 1 96.38 7.23 74.95
N LEU A 2 96.77 7.19 73.69
CA LEU A 2 96.08 7.69 72.51
C LEU A 2 96.39 6.61 71.48
N GLU A 3 95.61 5.55 71.51
CA GLU A 3 95.65 4.45 70.55
C GLU A 3 94.24 4.37 70.00
N GLU A 4 94.01 5.00 68.86
CA GLU A 4 92.92 4.74 67.93
C GLU A 4 93.20 5.63 66.71
N PHE A 5 92.94 5.11 65.51
CA PHE A 5 93.32 5.64 64.19
C PHE A 5 94.72 5.25 63.71
N THR A 6 94.77 4.10 63.04
CA THR A 6 95.99 3.48 62.46
C THR A 6 96.12 3.66 60.94
N GLU A 7 95.14 4.25 60.25
CA GLU A 7 95.21 4.56 58.83
C GLU A 7 94.67 5.97 58.53
N PHE A 8 95.36 6.72 57.65
CA PHE A 8 94.97 8.08 57.23
C PHE A 8 93.60 8.11 56.52
N ASP A 9 93.16 6.96 56.02
CA ASP A 9 91.84 6.75 55.40
C ASP A 9 90.66 6.87 56.39
N GLU A 10 90.89 6.70 57.69
CA GLU A 10 89.85 6.89 58.72
C GLU A 10 89.62 8.38 59.06
N LEU A 11 90.54 9.27 58.66
CA LEU A 11 90.48 10.72 58.91
C LEU A 11 90.10 11.53 57.66
N ASP A 12 90.15 10.98 56.45
CA ASP A 12 89.77 11.67 55.20
C ASP A 12 88.26 11.56 54.89
N TRP A 13 87.45 11.97 55.87
CA TRP A 13 86.00 12.04 55.73
C TRP A 13 85.57 13.02 54.63
N THR A 14 86.41 14.01 54.32
CA THR A 14 86.20 15.02 53.28
C THR A 14 86.17 14.41 51.88
N THR A 15 87.14 13.55 51.54
CA THR A 15 87.18 12.89 50.23
C THR A 15 86.02 11.89 50.09
N LYS A 16 85.70 11.15 51.15
CA LYS A 16 84.54 10.24 51.15
C LYS A 16 83.20 10.97 51.07
N ALA A 17 83.05 12.11 51.75
CA ALA A 17 81.85 12.95 51.64
C ALA A 17 81.70 13.57 50.24
N ALA A 18 82.79 13.98 49.60
CA ALA A 18 82.77 14.49 48.22
C ALA A 18 82.40 13.39 47.21
N GLU A 19 82.87 12.17 47.42
CA GLU A 19 82.52 11.00 46.61
C GLU A 19 81.04 10.61 46.75
N VAL A 20 80.49 10.64 47.97
CA VAL A 20 79.06 10.45 48.23
C VAL A 20 78.23 11.55 47.56
N ALA A 21 78.60 12.83 47.71
CA ALA A 21 77.90 13.93 47.07
C ALA A 21 77.88 13.81 45.54
N ARG A 22 79.00 13.39 44.94
CA ARG A 22 79.09 13.15 43.49
C ARG A 22 78.17 12.00 43.05
N LEU A 23 78.13 10.90 43.80
CA LEU A 23 77.25 9.76 43.51
C LEU A 23 75.77 10.10 43.72
N GLU A 24 75.43 10.93 44.71
CA GLU A 24 74.07 11.42 44.91
C GLU A 24 73.60 12.34 43.77
N ASP A 25 74.48 13.20 43.25
CA ASP A 25 74.19 14.03 42.09
C ASP A 25 74.03 13.20 40.81
N GLU A 26 74.87 12.19 40.62
CA GLU A 26 74.76 11.24 39.50
C GLU A 26 73.46 10.43 39.60
N PHE A 27 73.10 9.96 40.80
CA PHE A 27 71.83 9.28 41.07
C PHE A 27 70.62 10.17 40.77
N LYS A 28 70.62 11.43 41.21
CA LYS A 28 69.54 12.40 40.91
C LYS A 28 69.43 12.70 39.41
N GLN A 29 70.55 12.76 38.67
CA GLN A 29 70.53 12.92 37.22
C GLN A 29 69.92 11.70 36.52
N PHE A 30 70.27 10.48 36.95
CA PHE A 30 69.67 9.25 36.43
C PHE A 30 68.18 9.16 36.76
N GLU A 31 67.78 9.48 37.98
CA GLU A 31 66.38 9.48 38.42
C GLU A 31 65.56 10.50 37.61
N SER A 32 66.04 11.74 37.47
CA SER A 32 65.34 12.77 36.68
C SER A 32 65.26 12.45 35.18
N SER A 33 66.25 11.76 34.63
CA SER A 33 66.24 11.29 33.23
C SER A 33 65.27 10.12 33.04
N SER A 34 65.21 9.22 34.01
CA SER A 34 64.24 8.11 34.07
C SER A 34 62.80 8.63 34.17
N ASP A 35 62.54 9.63 35.03
CA ASP A 35 61.23 10.26 35.18
C ASP A 35 60.77 10.96 33.89
N LYS A 36 61.68 11.69 33.22
CA LYS A 36 61.38 12.29 31.90
C LYS A 36 61.05 11.23 30.85
N LEU A 37 61.80 10.12 30.82
CA LEU A 37 61.51 9.00 29.91
C LEU A 37 60.16 8.35 30.20
N LYS A 38 59.82 8.17 31.48
CA LYS A 38 58.53 7.64 31.92
C LYS A 38 57.38 8.55 31.47
N GLN A 39 57.51 9.86 31.71
CA GLN A 39 56.52 10.84 31.27
C GLN A 39 56.35 10.84 29.75
N LEU A 40 57.44 10.77 28.99
CA LEU A 40 57.39 10.72 27.53
C LEU A 40 56.73 9.43 27.01
N ASN A 41 57.00 8.29 27.67
CA ASN A 41 56.38 7.02 27.33
C ASN A 41 54.88 7.00 27.64
N ASP A 42 54.45 7.63 28.74
CA ASP A 42 53.03 7.78 29.06
C ASP A 42 52.32 8.70 28.05
N GLN A 43 52.94 9.82 27.67
CA GLN A 43 52.44 10.68 26.59
C GLN A 43 52.37 9.93 25.24
N TYR A 44 53.36 9.11 24.93
CA TYR A 44 53.37 8.28 23.72
C TYR A 44 52.23 7.26 23.71
N ARG A 45 52.00 6.57 24.84
CA ARG A 45 50.87 5.63 25.00
C ARG A 45 49.53 6.34 24.86
N GLU A 46 49.38 7.49 25.50
CA GLU A 46 48.15 8.28 25.40
C GLU A 46 47.90 8.77 23.97
N ALA A 47 48.94 9.29 23.30
CA ALA A 47 48.84 9.72 21.91
C ALA A 47 48.47 8.55 20.97
N ASN A 48 49.05 7.37 21.17
CA ASN A 48 48.69 6.18 20.41
C ASN A 48 47.25 5.72 20.67
N GLN A 49 46.79 5.75 21.91
CA GLN A 49 45.41 5.40 22.24
C GLN A 49 44.43 6.39 21.60
N ARG A 50 44.74 7.69 21.64
CA ARG A 50 43.94 8.72 20.97
C ARG A 50 43.94 8.52 19.45
N LEU A 51 45.09 8.20 18.85
CA LEU A 51 45.21 7.90 17.43
C LEU A 51 44.36 6.69 17.02
N GLU A 52 44.37 5.62 17.81
CA GLU A 52 43.55 4.43 17.56
C GLU A 52 42.04 4.75 17.62
N ASN A 53 41.62 5.52 18.62
CA ASN A 53 40.22 5.94 18.73
C ASN A 53 39.80 6.84 17.56
N LEU A 54 40.63 7.82 17.19
CA LEU A 54 40.38 8.69 16.03
C LEU A 54 40.29 7.89 14.72
N ARG A 55 41.09 6.82 14.57
CA ARG A 55 41.00 5.94 13.40
C ARG A 55 39.66 5.21 13.36
N LYS A 56 39.17 4.69 14.49
CA LYS A 56 37.84 4.03 14.59
C LYS A 56 36.70 5.02 14.28
N ASP A 57 36.80 6.24 14.79
CA ASP A 57 35.82 7.30 14.53
C ASP A 57 35.81 7.70 13.05
N LEU A 58 37.00 7.84 12.45
CA LEU A 58 37.15 8.14 11.02
C LEU A 58 36.54 7.04 10.15
N ASP A 59 36.78 5.78 10.49
CA ASP A 59 36.22 4.62 9.76
C ASP A 59 34.69 4.61 9.84
N THR A 60 34.15 4.80 11.04
CA THR A 60 32.69 4.92 11.26
C THR A 60 32.08 6.09 10.48
N ALA A 61 32.76 7.24 10.45
CA ALA A 61 32.32 8.40 9.70
C ALA A 61 32.37 8.16 8.18
N ARG A 62 33.40 7.46 7.68
CA ARG A 62 33.52 7.05 6.28
C ARG A 62 32.39 6.12 5.88
N ASP A 63 32.09 5.11 6.68
CA ASP A 63 30.98 4.19 6.43
C ASP A 63 29.63 4.90 6.38
N LYS A 64 29.37 5.81 7.33
CA LYS A 64 28.16 6.64 7.33
C LYS A 64 28.08 7.51 6.08
N ARG A 65 29.19 8.14 5.68
CA ARG A 65 29.26 8.97 4.47
C ARG A 65 28.98 8.12 3.23
N SER A 66 29.61 6.97 3.08
CA SER A 66 29.41 6.07 1.94
C SER A 66 27.95 5.61 1.83
N LYS A 67 27.34 5.20 2.96
CA LYS A 67 25.91 4.81 2.98
C LYS A 67 24.99 5.97 2.61
N THR A 68 25.29 7.18 3.08
CA THR A 68 24.49 8.38 2.79
C THR A 68 24.63 8.79 1.32
N GLU A 69 25.84 8.73 0.78
CA GLU A 69 26.11 9.03 -0.63
C GLU A 69 25.39 8.04 -1.55
N GLN A 70 25.46 6.74 -1.24
CA GLN A 70 24.71 5.73 -1.98
C GLN A 70 23.21 6.00 -1.97
N LYS A 71 22.62 6.24 -0.78
CA LYS A 71 21.19 6.59 -0.67
C LYS A 71 20.83 7.82 -1.50
N ARG A 72 21.70 8.83 -1.52
CA ARG A 72 21.49 10.05 -2.31
C ARG A 72 21.48 9.73 -3.80
N MET A 73 22.47 8.97 -4.28
CA MET A 73 22.55 8.55 -5.68
C MET A 73 21.31 7.75 -6.10
N ASP A 74 20.91 6.76 -5.29
CA ASP A 74 19.74 5.92 -5.58
C ASP A 74 18.45 6.74 -5.63
N THR A 75 18.27 7.66 -4.68
CA THR A 75 17.09 8.56 -4.63
C THR A 75 17.07 9.52 -5.82
N ASP A 76 18.23 10.00 -6.27
CA ASP A 76 18.31 10.90 -7.41
C ASP A 76 17.99 10.19 -8.72
N LEU A 77 18.51 8.96 -8.91
CA LEU A 77 18.15 8.10 -10.03
C LEU A 77 16.65 7.81 -10.07
N TYR A 78 16.07 7.45 -8.91
CA TYR A 78 14.63 7.22 -8.79
C TYR A 78 13.82 8.48 -9.16
N ARG A 79 14.22 9.65 -8.65
CA ARG A 79 13.58 10.93 -8.96
C ARG A 79 13.63 11.25 -10.45
N GLN A 80 14.79 11.05 -11.09
CA GLN A 80 14.95 11.28 -12.53
C GLN A 80 14.03 10.36 -13.34
N ALA A 81 13.95 9.08 -12.97
CA ALA A 81 13.04 8.12 -13.62
C ALA A 81 11.56 8.52 -13.48
N VAL A 82 11.12 8.89 -12.28
CA VAL A 82 9.74 9.35 -12.03
C VAL A 82 9.45 10.64 -12.80
N SER A 83 10.38 11.60 -12.81
CA SER A 83 10.23 12.85 -13.57
C SER A 83 10.11 12.61 -15.07
N ALA A 84 10.86 11.65 -15.62
CA ALA A 84 10.76 11.28 -17.02
C ALA A 84 9.37 10.69 -17.35
N GLN A 85 8.84 9.80 -16.50
CA GLN A 85 7.51 9.23 -16.67
C GLN A 85 6.40 10.29 -16.64
N ILE A 86 6.47 11.23 -15.69
CA ILE A 86 5.50 12.33 -15.59
C ILE A 86 5.58 13.24 -16.84
N THR A 87 6.77 13.44 -17.38
CA THR A 87 6.96 14.25 -18.60
C THR A 87 6.39 13.55 -19.83
N GLU A 88 6.61 12.24 -19.97
CA GLU A 88 6.08 11.44 -21.08
C GLU A 88 4.56 11.36 -21.04
N LYS A 89 3.98 11.21 -19.84
CA LYS A 89 2.54 11.07 -19.62
C LYS A 89 2.10 12.05 -18.54
N PRO A 90 1.88 13.32 -18.91
CA PRO A 90 1.45 14.32 -17.95
C PRO A 90 0.09 13.93 -17.39
N LEU A 91 0.00 13.96 -16.06
CA LEU A 91 -1.25 13.80 -15.35
C LEU A 91 -2.07 15.08 -15.52
N ASP A 92 -3.24 14.97 -16.15
CA ASP A 92 -4.19 16.07 -16.13
C ASP A 92 -4.74 16.29 -14.70
N ALA A 93 -5.23 17.50 -14.44
CA ALA A 93 -5.70 17.88 -13.11
C ALA A 93 -6.93 17.07 -12.64
N ALA A 94 -7.79 16.64 -13.58
CA ALA A 94 -8.98 15.88 -13.25
C ALA A 94 -8.65 14.44 -12.85
N LEU A 95 -7.72 13.80 -13.57
CA LEU A 95 -7.19 12.48 -13.27
C LEU A 95 -6.43 12.51 -11.94
N SER A 96 -5.60 13.53 -11.71
CA SER A 96 -4.89 13.72 -10.45
C SER A 96 -5.86 13.82 -9.26
N ALA A 97 -6.92 14.62 -9.38
CA ALA A 97 -7.95 14.74 -8.35
C ALA A 97 -8.69 13.41 -8.11
N ARG A 98 -9.00 12.65 -9.17
CA ARG A 98 -9.64 11.32 -9.05
C ARG A 98 -8.72 10.32 -8.36
N LEU A 99 -7.43 10.33 -8.66
CA LEU A 99 -6.43 9.47 -8.03
C LEU A 99 -6.27 9.82 -6.54
N GLU A 100 -6.29 11.10 -6.18
CA GLU A 100 -6.19 11.51 -4.77
C GLU A 100 -7.43 11.10 -3.95
N ASN A 101 -8.63 11.23 -4.52
CA ASN A 101 -9.85 10.71 -3.89
C ASN A 101 -9.78 9.20 -3.71
N THR A 102 -9.34 8.49 -4.76
CA THR A 102 -9.14 7.04 -4.73
C THR A 102 -8.12 6.62 -3.68
N ARG A 103 -7.00 7.33 -3.59
CA ARG A 103 -5.97 7.10 -2.57
C ARG A 103 -6.56 7.27 -1.18
N THR A 104 -7.32 8.34 -0.96
CA THR A 104 -7.94 8.62 0.34
C THR A 104 -8.96 7.55 0.72
N GLU A 105 -9.75 7.05 -0.23
CA GLU A 105 -10.69 5.95 0.00
C GLU A 105 -9.96 4.62 0.32
N ALA A 106 -8.82 4.36 -0.32
CA ALA A 106 -8.07 3.11 -0.14
C ALA A 106 -7.16 3.10 1.10
N LEU A 107 -6.47 4.21 1.37
CA LEU A 107 -5.42 4.32 2.40
C LEU A 107 -5.83 5.21 3.59
N GLY A 108 -6.97 5.90 3.55
CA GLY A 108 -7.35 6.85 4.59
C GLY A 108 -6.36 8.01 4.73
N GLN A 109 -6.03 8.38 5.98
CA GLN A 109 -5.19 9.53 6.30
C GLN A 109 -3.68 9.23 6.37
N HIS A 110 -3.21 8.11 5.81
CA HIS A 110 -1.77 7.81 5.80
C HIS A 110 -1.00 8.88 5.01
N LEU A 111 0.07 9.41 5.63
CA LEU A 111 1.02 10.30 4.97
C LEU A 111 1.89 9.51 3.99
N LEU A 112 2.06 10.07 2.79
CA LEU A 112 3.00 9.53 1.81
C LEU A 112 4.42 10.00 2.17
N THR A 113 5.28 9.05 2.51
CA THR A 113 6.74 9.25 2.51
C THR A 113 7.35 8.61 1.26
N VAL A 114 8.53 9.07 0.85
CA VAL A 114 9.23 8.55 -0.35
C VAL A 114 9.43 7.04 -0.27
N GLU A 115 9.76 6.51 0.91
CA GLU A 115 9.97 5.07 1.11
C GLU A 115 8.66 4.27 1.09
N SER A 116 7.54 4.92 1.40
CA SER A 116 6.23 4.27 1.47
C SER A 116 5.46 4.33 0.15
N CYS A 117 5.86 5.20 -0.78
CA CYS A 117 5.14 5.46 -2.03
C CYS A 117 4.90 4.18 -2.84
N ASP A 118 5.93 3.34 -3.03
CA ASP A 118 5.79 2.10 -3.82
C ASP A 118 4.80 1.11 -3.17
N ASN A 119 4.87 0.93 -1.86
CA ASN A 119 3.95 0.06 -1.14
C ASN A 119 2.51 0.61 -1.18
N HIS A 120 2.35 1.91 -0.98
CA HIS A 120 1.05 2.58 -1.07
C HIS A 120 0.47 2.53 -2.49
N GLU A 121 1.31 2.65 -3.53
CA GLU A 121 0.91 2.49 -4.93
C GLU A 121 0.31 1.10 -5.17
N GLN A 122 1.01 0.04 -4.73
CA GLN A 122 0.52 -1.33 -4.85
C GLN A 122 -0.81 -1.55 -4.12
N GLN A 123 -0.95 -0.98 -2.92
CA GLN A 123 -2.19 -1.07 -2.15
C GLN A 123 -3.36 -0.37 -2.86
N VAL A 124 -3.16 0.85 -3.33
CA VAL A 124 -4.19 1.59 -4.09
C VAL A 124 -4.56 0.85 -5.37
N ARG A 125 -3.57 0.31 -6.09
CA ARG A 125 -3.80 -0.52 -7.29
C ARG A 125 -4.62 -1.75 -6.97
N GLY A 126 -4.25 -2.51 -5.94
CA GLY A 126 -4.98 -3.71 -5.53
C GLY A 126 -6.43 -3.41 -5.13
N TRP A 127 -6.64 -2.32 -4.40
CA TRP A 127 -7.97 -1.85 -4.02
C TRP A 127 -8.82 -1.46 -5.23
N LEU A 128 -8.25 -0.71 -6.18
CA LEU A 128 -8.91 -0.34 -7.42
C LEU A 128 -9.29 -1.58 -8.25
N GLN A 129 -8.36 -2.52 -8.38
CA GLN A 129 -8.59 -3.77 -9.10
C GLN A 129 -9.74 -4.57 -8.45
N GLY A 130 -9.78 -4.66 -7.12
CA GLY A 130 -10.89 -5.31 -6.41
C GLY A 130 -12.25 -4.66 -6.68
N ARG A 131 -12.31 -3.32 -6.79
CA ARG A 131 -13.55 -2.61 -7.18
C ARG A 131 -13.95 -2.91 -8.62
N ILE A 132 -12.98 -2.96 -9.54
CA ILE A 132 -13.21 -3.29 -10.95
C ILE A 132 -13.76 -4.71 -11.06
N ASP A 133 -13.12 -5.68 -10.40
CA ASP A 133 -13.51 -7.08 -10.43
C ASP A 133 -14.90 -7.28 -9.82
N GLY A 134 -15.18 -6.64 -8.69
CA GLY A 134 -16.49 -6.68 -8.05
C GLY A 134 -17.60 -6.07 -8.91
N THR A 135 -17.31 -5.00 -9.65
CA THR A 135 -18.28 -4.36 -10.55
C THR A 135 -18.50 -5.19 -11.81
N THR A 136 -17.42 -5.73 -12.39
CA THR A 136 -17.47 -6.63 -13.54
C THR A 136 -18.28 -7.89 -13.22
N LYS A 137 -18.07 -8.47 -12.04
CA LYS A 137 -18.85 -9.62 -11.58
C LYS A 137 -20.34 -9.28 -11.46
N LYS A 138 -20.70 -8.17 -10.82
CA LYS A 138 -22.09 -7.71 -10.71
C LYS A 138 -22.74 -7.51 -12.09
N LEU A 139 -21.98 -6.99 -13.05
CA LEU A 139 -22.45 -6.80 -14.43
C LEU A 139 -22.70 -8.15 -15.12
N SER A 140 -21.79 -9.12 -14.95
CA SER A 140 -21.97 -10.49 -15.46
C SER A 140 -23.19 -11.16 -14.84
N ASP A 141 -23.33 -11.11 -13.51
CA ASP A 141 -24.45 -11.73 -12.79
C ASP A 141 -25.79 -11.12 -13.25
N LEU A 142 -25.84 -9.80 -13.45
CA LEU A 142 -27.03 -9.11 -13.98
C LEU A 142 -27.34 -9.52 -15.42
N ARG A 143 -26.33 -9.59 -16.28
CA ARG A 143 -26.47 -10.04 -17.67
C ARG A 143 -27.06 -11.45 -17.70
N ASP A 144 -26.50 -12.36 -16.92
CA ASP A 144 -26.93 -13.75 -16.89
C ASP A 144 -28.36 -13.86 -16.35
N LYS A 145 -28.73 -13.07 -15.33
CA LYS A 145 -30.12 -12.97 -14.85
C LYS A 145 -31.08 -12.49 -15.95
N ILE A 146 -30.73 -11.46 -16.70
CA ILE A 146 -31.56 -10.96 -17.82
C ILE A 146 -31.76 -12.06 -18.87
N ILE A 147 -30.69 -12.79 -19.22
CA ILE A 147 -30.77 -13.90 -20.16
C ILE A 147 -31.69 -15.02 -19.65
N GLN A 148 -31.64 -15.35 -18.35
CA GLN A 148 -32.57 -16.33 -17.76
C GLN A 148 -34.03 -15.90 -17.88
N GLU A 149 -34.33 -14.62 -17.58
CA GLU A 149 -35.69 -14.08 -17.73
C GLU A 149 -36.14 -14.08 -19.21
N MET A 150 -35.24 -13.76 -20.16
CA MET A 150 -35.52 -13.85 -21.59
C MET A 150 -35.84 -15.29 -22.01
N MET A 151 -35.08 -16.28 -21.56
CA MET A 151 -35.35 -17.69 -21.85
C MET A 151 -36.69 -18.14 -21.27
N ALA A 152 -37.00 -17.75 -20.03
CA ALA A 152 -38.28 -18.05 -19.40
C ALA A 152 -39.45 -17.43 -20.17
N PHE A 153 -39.32 -16.17 -20.58
CA PHE A 153 -40.33 -15.49 -21.41
C PHE A 153 -40.53 -16.20 -22.75
N LYS A 154 -39.45 -16.56 -23.44
CA LYS A 154 -39.52 -17.32 -24.69
C LYS A 154 -40.22 -18.67 -24.53
N GLU A 155 -39.96 -19.36 -23.42
CA GLU A 155 -40.59 -20.66 -23.13
C GLU A 155 -42.09 -20.53 -22.90
N TRP A 156 -42.54 -19.43 -22.28
CA TRP A 156 -43.96 -19.17 -22.02
C TRP A 156 -44.71 -18.67 -23.27
N PHE A 157 -44.03 -17.93 -24.15
CA PHE A 157 -44.62 -17.28 -25.34
C PHE A 157 -43.94 -17.72 -26.65
N LYS A 158 -43.82 -19.04 -26.84
CA LYS A 158 -43.05 -19.64 -27.95
C LYS A 158 -43.47 -19.19 -29.34
N LEU A 159 -44.76 -18.90 -29.54
CA LEU A 159 -45.30 -18.53 -30.85
C LEU A 159 -44.91 -17.10 -31.21
N GLU A 160 -44.96 -16.20 -30.23
CA GLU A 160 -44.68 -14.77 -30.38
C GLU A 160 -43.18 -14.47 -30.40
N THR A 161 -42.36 -15.33 -29.79
CA THR A 161 -40.90 -15.14 -29.66
C THR A 161 -40.08 -16.13 -30.49
N ALA A 162 -40.65 -16.73 -31.53
CA ALA A 162 -39.98 -17.75 -32.34
C ALA A 162 -38.67 -17.24 -32.96
N ASP A 163 -38.66 -15.98 -33.42
CA ASP A 163 -37.52 -15.34 -34.09
C ASP A 163 -36.59 -14.56 -33.13
N PHE A 164 -36.87 -14.56 -31.82
CA PHE A 164 -36.14 -13.75 -30.86
C PHE A 164 -34.97 -14.54 -30.30
N ASP A 165 -33.83 -13.92 -30.03
CA ASP A 165 -32.72 -14.60 -29.34
C ASP A 165 -32.74 -14.35 -27.82
N ALA A 166 -32.34 -15.34 -27.02
CA ALA A 166 -32.19 -15.17 -25.57
C ALA A 166 -30.75 -14.76 -25.23
N ASN A 167 -30.39 -13.53 -25.62
CA ASN A 167 -29.10 -12.93 -25.34
C ASN A 167 -29.28 -11.43 -25.07
N ILE A 168 -28.36 -10.83 -24.32
CA ILE A 168 -28.36 -9.41 -24.00
C ILE A 168 -28.30 -8.53 -25.26
N ASP A 169 -27.61 -8.98 -26.32
CA ASP A 169 -27.53 -8.25 -27.59
C ASP A 169 -28.88 -8.14 -28.30
N ALA A 170 -29.81 -9.07 -28.03
CA ALA A 170 -31.17 -9.08 -28.55
C ALA A 170 -32.17 -8.31 -27.67
N ALA A 171 -31.72 -7.63 -26.60
CA ALA A 171 -32.60 -6.93 -25.67
C ALA A 171 -33.54 -5.91 -26.34
N PHE A 172 -33.12 -5.31 -27.46
CA PHE A 172 -33.94 -4.37 -28.22
C PHE A 172 -35.20 -5.03 -28.82
N GLU A 173 -35.17 -6.32 -29.16
CA GLU A 173 -36.31 -7.04 -29.73
C GLU A 173 -37.44 -7.16 -28.70
N TYR A 174 -37.10 -7.49 -27.45
CA TYR A 174 -38.03 -7.55 -26.32
C TYR A 174 -38.56 -6.17 -25.94
N GLN A 175 -37.72 -5.13 -25.99
CA GLN A 175 -38.17 -3.75 -25.78
C GLN A 175 -39.17 -3.31 -26.84
N ASN A 176 -38.89 -3.61 -28.12
CA ASN A 176 -39.81 -3.30 -29.22
C ASN A 176 -41.13 -4.09 -29.14
N LEU A 177 -41.09 -5.34 -28.65
CA LEU A 177 -42.29 -6.10 -28.37
C LEU A 177 -43.11 -5.47 -27.24
N LEU A 178 -42.46 -5.08 -26.14
CA LEU A 178 -43.11 -4.40 -25.01
C LEU A 178 -43.74 -3.07 -25.45
N ASP A 179 -43.03 -2.27 -26.25
CA ASP A 179 -43.53 -1.01 -26.77
C ASP A 179 -44.74 -1.20 -27.69
N ARG A 180 -44.76 -2.25 -28.52
CA ARG A 180 -45.94 -2.60 -29.32
C ARG A 180 -47.11 -3.01 -28.45
N LEU A 181 -46.91 -3.89 -27.47
CA LEU A 181 -47.97 -4.32 -26.53
C LEU A 181 -48.57 -3.14 -25.76
N ASN A 182 -47.74 -2.18 -25.36
CA ASN A 182 -48.19 -0.97 -24.69
C ASN A 182 -48.96 -0.01 -25.62
N ARG A 183 -48.61 0.04 -26.91
CA ARG A 183 -49.31 0.86 -27.92
C ARG A 183 -50.61 0.23 -28.40
N ASP A 184 -50.66 -1.10 -28.48
CA ASP A 184 -51.81 -1.86 -28.95
C ASP A 184 -52.94 -1.96 -27.90
N ASP A 185 -52.95 -1.11 -26.87
CA ASP A 185 -54.08 -0.94 -25.94
C ASP A 185 -54.52 -2.26 -25.25
N LEU A 186 -53.58 -3.19 -25.02
CA LEU A 186 -53.85 -4.49 -24.38
C LEU A 186 -54.72 -4.39 -23.09
N PRO A 187 -54.56 -3.38 -22.21
CA PRO A 187 -55.44 -3.20 -21.04
C PRO A 187 -56.92 -2.95 -21.41
N ARG A 188 -57.16 -2.23 -22.51
CA ARG A 188 -58.50 -1.93 -23.02
C ARG A 188 -59.12 -3.16 -23.68
N PHE A 189 -58.31 -3.96 -24.40
CA PHE A 189 -58.76 -5.24 -24.96
C PHE A 189 -59.10 -6.25 -23.88
N GLU A 190 -58.31 -6.36 -22.81
CA GLU A 190 -58.62 -7.23 -21.67
C GLU A 190 -59.93 -6.81 -20.97
N THR A 191 -60.13 -5.50 -20.78
CA THR A 191 -61.36 -4.94 -20.19
C THR A 191 -62.58 -5.25 -21.07
N ARG A 192 -62.50 -4.97 -22.37
CA ARG A 192 -63.58 -5.21 -23.32
C ARG A 192 -63.87 -6.70 -23.50
N PHE A 193 -62.85 -7.56 -23.44
CA PHE A 193 -63.02 -9.01 -23.50
C PHE A 193 -63.75 -9.54 -22.26
N LYS A 194 -63.39 -9.07 -21.06
CA LYS A 194 -64.10 -9.41 -19.82
C LYS A 194 -65.57 -8.93 -19.84
N GLU A 195 -65.82 -7.74 -20.38
CA GLU A 195 -67.19 -7.24 -20.60
C GLU A 195 -67.97 -8.13 -21.57
N LEU A 196 -67.38 -8.52 -22.69
CA LEU A 196 -68.03 -9.39 -23.68
C LEU A 196 -68.31 -10.79 -23.12
N LEU A 197 -67.39 -11.33 -22.32
CA LEU A 197 -67.53 -12.63 -21.69
C LEU A 197 -68.68 -12.61 -20.68
N ASN A 198 -68.69 -11.62 -19.78
CA ASN A 198 -69.79 -11.44 -18.83
C ASN A 198 -71.14 -11.21 -19.53
N THR A 199 -71.16 -10.41 -20.59
CA THR A 199 -72.39 -10.10 -21.33
C THR A 199 -72.94 -11.33 -22.06
N ASN A 200 -72.08 -12.12 -22.72
CA ASN A 200 -72.51 -13.36 -23.36
C ASN A 200 -72.94 -14.42 -22.34
N THR A 201 -72.21 -14.60 -21.24
CA THR A 201 -72.59 -15.56 -20.19
C THR A 201 -73.95 -15.20 -19.58
N ILE A 202 -74.23 -13.92 -19.33
CA ILE A 202 -75.55 -13.46 -18.84
C ILE A 202 -76.65 -13.70 -19.88
N ASN A 203 -76.38 -13.40 -21.16
CA ASN A 203 -77.34 -13.61 -22.24
C ASN A 203 -77.64 -15.11 -22.47
N GLU A 204 -76.64 -15.98 -22.36
CA GLU A 204 -76.84 -17.43 -22.46
C GLU A 204 -77.62 -17.99 -21.28
N ILE A 205 -77.36 -17.53 -20.04
CA ILE A 205 -78.14 -17.92 -18.86
C ILE A 205 -79.59 -17.41 -18.96
N ALA A 206 -79.80 -16.19 -19.45
CA ALA A 206 -81.13 -15.63 -19.66
C ALA A 206 -81.92 -16.41 -20.74
N ASN A 207 -81.26 -16.75 -21.86
CA ASN A 207 -81.87 -17.57 -22.91
C ASN A 207 -82.15 -19.01 -22.46
N PHE A 208 -81.30 -19.58 -21.60
CA PHE A 208 -81.51 -20.91 -21.03
C PHE A 208 -82.71 -20.92 -20.06
N ASN A 209 -82.82 -19.93 -19.17
CA ASN A 209 -83.98 -19.77 -18.29
C ASN A 209 -85.28 -19.51 -19.09
N ALA A 210 -85.21 -18.73 -20.16
CA ALA A 210 -86.36 -18.50 -21.03
C ALA A 210 -86.81 -19.76 -21.80
N ARG A 211 -85.88 -20.69 -22.10
CA ARG A 211 -86.22 -22.00 -22.64
C ARG A 211 -86.82 -22.92 -21.57
N GLN A 212 -86.23 -22.99 -20.38
CA GLN A 212 -86.79 -23.78 -19.28
C GLN A 212 -88.18 -23.32 -18.84
N ASN A 213 -88.46 -22.01 -18.85
CA ASN A 213 -89.80 -21.50 -18.56
C ASN A 213 -90.80 -21.87 -19.66
N ARG A 214 -90.40 -21.82 -20.94
CA ARG A 214 -91.25 -22.29 -22.05
C ARG A 214 -91.55 -23.78 -21.96
N ASP A 215 -90.56 -24.58 -21.58
CA ASP A 215 -90.74 -26.02 -21.41
C ASP A 215 -91.61 -26.37 -20.18
N ARG A 216 -91.69 -25.47 -19.18
CA ARG A 216 -92.62 -25.58 -18.03
C ARG A 216 -94.05 -25.14 -18.35
N GLU A 217 -94.26 -24.25 -19.32
CA GLU A 217 -95.60 -23.82 -19.76
C GLU A 217 -96.25 -24.82 -20.75
N LEU A 218 -95.47 -25.78 -21.28
CA LEU A 218 -95.92 -26.81 -22.21
C LEU A 218 -96.25 -28.17 -21.54
N ILE A 219 -96.22 -28.23 -20.20
CA ILE A 219 -96.66 -29.37 -19.37
C ILE A 219 -97.90 -28.96 -18.59
#